data_AF-A0A3M0NG68-F1
#
_entry.id   AF-A0A3M0NG68-F1
#
_cell.length_a   1.000
_cell.length_b   1.000
_cell.length_c   1.000
_cell.angle_alpha   90.00
_cell.angle_beta   90.00
_cell.angle_gamma   90.00
#
_symmetry.space_group_name_H-M   'P 1'
#
loop_
_entity.id
_entity.type
_entity.pdbx_description
1 polymer ?
#
loop_
_entity_poly.entity_id
_entity_poly.type
_entity_poly.pdbx_seq_one_letter_code
_entity_poly.pdbx_strand_id
1 'polypeptide(L)'
;MTNRIKEFRNKKGMSQSQFVQTFNKYIINKNLKPITIPTFSRWENALNSPTEKMWTYLSEVMGVSVIILKGAYSKKEILEVLKNSYISESKKTSLSYSEKIFEISFNVDLICIAKGLIPYDEPKFNLLSEKEINNIDFWKENFSFIFKSVAVKWLVTKPLDATKEDIVDALNDALSAELLKLERDDRTQKDGEEWIESPKELLKKRQDFINEHIFVDEDGEAFLDFSKTNN
;
A
#
# COMPACT_ATOMS: atom_id res chain seq x y z
N MET A 1 -9.10 6.52 18.64
CA MET A 1 -9.49 6.88 17.26
C MET A 1 -9.03 8.30 16.97
N THR A 2 -7.86 8.39 16.36
CA THR A 2 -7.21 9.66 16.04
C THR A 2 -7.83 10.25 14.77
N ASN A 3 -8.41 11.45 14.85
CA ASN A 3 -8.84 12.16 13.64
C ASN A 3 -7.64 12.81 12.93
N ARG A 4 -7.82 13.19 11.67
CA ARG A 4 -6.73 13.69 10.81
C ARG A 4 -6.79 15.20 10.57
N ILE A 5 -7.54 15.96 11.38
CA ILE A 5 -7.68 17.42 11.23
C ILE A 5 -6.31 18.10 11.25
N LYS A 6 -5.49 17.78 12.26
CA LYS A 6 -4.15 18.35 12.41
C LYS A 6 -3.25 18.04 11.22
N GLU A 7 -3.31 16.80 10.75
CA GLU A 7 -2.53 16.35 9.60
C GLU A 7 -2.89 17.14 8.33
N PHE A 8 -4.18 17.24 8.00
CA PHE A 8 -4.62 17.97 6.80
C PHE A 8 -4.39 19.49 6.91
N ARG A 9 -4.51 20.07 8.10
CA ARG A 9 -4.11 21.46 8.33
C ARG A 9 -2.62 21.65 8.04
N ASN A 10 -1.77 20.78 8.59
CA ASN A 10 -0.33 20.84 8.38
C ASN A 10 0.05 20.65 6.89
N LYS A 11 -0.62 19.73 6.17
CA LYS A 11 -0.42 19.56 4.71
C LYS A 11 -0.77 20.81 3.89
N LYS A 12 -1.67 21.67 4.39
CA LYS A 12 -1.97 22.99 3.81
C LYS A 12 -0.99 24.10 4.24
N GLY A 13 0.01 23.80 5.08
CA GLY A 13 0.96 24.78 5.58
C GLY A 13 0.36 25.83 6.51
N MET A 14 -0.79 25.56 7.13
CA MET A 14 -1.52 26.53 7.95
C MET A 14 -1.25 26.34 9.45
N SER A 15 -1.02 27.44 10.17
CA SER A 15 -1.15 27.45 11.64
C SER A 15 -2.60 27.23 12.07
N GLN A 16 -2.82 26.83 13.33
CA GLN A 16 -4.17 26.71 13.89
C GLN A 16 -4.96 28.02 13.76
N SER A 17 -4.35 29.17 14.04
CA SER A 17 -5.00 30.48 13.94
C SER A 17 -5.46 30.80 12.52
N GLN A 18 -4.57 30.63 11.53
CA GLN A 18 -4.90 30.85 10.11
C GLN A 18 -6.02 29.93 9.63
N PHE A 19 -5.99 28.67 10.03
CA PHE A 19 -7.05 27.73 9.66
C PHE A 19 -8.38 28.13 10.29
N VAL A 20 -8.41 28.47 11.58
CA VAL A 20 -9.63 28.90 12.27
C VAL A 20 -10.23 30.16 11.64
N GLN A 21 -9.40 31.13 11.25
CA GLN A 21 -9.89 32.31 10.53
C GLN A 21 -10.52 31.95 9.18
N THR A 22 -9.86 31.08 8.42
CA THR A 22 -10.36 30.61 7.11
C THR A 22 -11.67 29.84 7.25
N PHE A 23 -11.71 28.92 8.21
CA PHE A 23 -12.88 28.10 8.50
C PHE A 23 -14.05 28.94 9.03
N ASN A 24 -13.79 29.94 9.89
CA ASN A 24 -14.82 30.85 10.38
C ASN A 24 -15.43 31.68 9.25
N LYS A 25 -14.62 32.21 8.32
CA LYS A 25 -15.13 32.90 7.12
C LYS A 25 -16.07 31.98 6.32
N TYR A 26 -15.70 30.70 6.18
CA TYR A 26 -16.52 29.71 5.48
C TYR A 26 -17.88 29.46 6.17
N ILE A 27 -17.89 29.21 7.48
CA ILE A 27 -19.12 28.85 8.20
C ILE A 27 -20.04 30.05 8.51
N ILE A 28 -19.50 31.27 8.58
CA ILE A 28 -20.31 32.50 8.70
C ILE A 28 -21.21 32.65 7.47
N ASN A 29 -20.69 32.36 6.26
CA ASN A 29 -21.48 32.35 5.03
C ASN A 29 -22.56 31.25 5.02
N LYS A 30 -22.54 30.32 5.98
CA LYS A 30 -23.53 29.26 6.20
C LYS A 30 -24.43 29.56 7.42
N ASN A 31 -24.44 30.80 7.90
CA ASN A 31 -25.20 31.27 9.08
C ASN A 31 -24.88 30.52 10.38
N LEU A 32 -23.61 30.13 10.58
CA LEU A 32 -23.13 29.54 11.83
C LEU A 32 -22.29 30.52 12.65
N LYS A 33 -22.33 30.33 13.98
CA LYS A 33 -21.45 31.05 14.90
C LYS A 33 -19.99 30.63 14.67
N PRO A 34 -19.03 31.57 14.72
CA PRO A 34 -17.61 31.26 14.61
C PRO A 34 -17.15 30.40 15.78
N ILE A 35 -16.18 29.54 15.53
CA ILE A 35 -15.51 28.74 16.55
C ILE A 35 -14.26 29.46 17.07
N THR A 36 -13.82 29.08 18.27
CA THR A 36 -12.61 29.60 18.89
C THR A 36 -11.40 28.71 18.59
N ILE A 37 -10.19 29.27 18.68
CA ILE A 37 -8.94 28.49 18.57
C ILE A 37 -8.89 27.35 19.61
N PRO A 38 -9.24 27.56 20.90
CA PRO A 38 -9.33 26.46 21.86
C PRO A 38 -10.29 25.35 21.46
N THR A 39 -11.47 25.69 20.90
CA THR A 39 -12.42 24.69 20.39
C THR A 39 -11.78 23.83 19.30
N PHE A 40 -11.15 24.48 18.32
CA PHE A 40 -10.48 23.78 17.23
C PHE A 40 -9.29 22.92 17.71
N SER A 41 -8.50 23.43 18.66
CA SER A 41 -7.40 22.67 19.27
C SER A 41 -7.89 21.40 19.97
N ARG A 42 -9.03 21.45 20.67
CA ARG A 42 -9.64 20.26 21.28
C ARG A 42 -10.09 19.24 20.22
N TRP A 43 -10.59 19.70 19.07
CA TRP A 43 -10.89 18.81 17.94
C TRP A 43 -9.63 18.14 17.39
N GLU A 44 -8.55 18.89 17.15
CA GLU A 44 -7.30 18.33 16.63
C GLU A 44 -6.68 17.26 17.54
N ASN A 45 -6.85 17.42 18.85
CA ASN A 45 -6.32 16.49 19.85
C ASN A 45 -7.35 15.44 20.29
N ALA A 46 -8.49 15.33 19.58
CA ALA A 46 -9.58 14.41 19.88
C ALA A 46 -10.13 14.50 21.33
N LEU A 47 -9.94 15.65 22.00
CA LEU A 47 -10.45 15.90 23.35
C LEU A 47 -11.97 16.12 23.36
N ASN A 48 -12.52 16.57 22.23
CA ASN A 48 -13.95 16.52 21.91
C ASN A 48 -14.13 16.36 20.40
N SER A 49 -15.35 16.08 19.96
CA SER A 49 -15.67 15.89 18.54
C SER A 49 -16.46 17.08 17.97
N PRO A 50 -16.18 17.50 16.72
CA PRO A 50 -17.11 18.30 15.93
C PRO A 50 -18.46 17.59 15.79
N THR A 51 -19.52 18.36 15.59
CA THR A 51 -20.81 17.80 15.14
C THR A 51 -20.70 17.30 13.70
N GLU A 52 -21.63 16.44 13.25
CA GLU A 52 -21.63 15.94 11.86
C GLU A 52 -21.68 17.06 10.81
N LYS A 53 -22.42 18.14 11.11
CA LYS A 53 -22.45 19.34 10.27
C LYS A 53 -21.07 20.01 10.17
N MET A 54 -20.36 20.11 11.30
CA MET A 54 -19.01 20.69 11.32
C MET A 54 -17.98 19.78 10.64
N TRP A 55 -18.10 18.46 10.76
CA TRP A 55 -17.28 17.51 10.00
C TRP A 55 -17.42 17.72 8.50
N THR A 56 -18.65 17.91 8.02
CA THR A 56 -18.93 18.19 6.61
C THR A 56 -18.22 19.45 6.15
N TYR A 57 -18.35 20.57 6.89
CA TYR A 57 -17.69 21.82 6.53
C TYR A 57 -16.17 21.78 6.62
N LEU A 58 -15.62 21.07 7.62
CA LEU A 58 -14.18 20.85 7.69
C LEU A 58 -13.70 20.09 6.46
N SER A 59 -14.44 19.06 6.04
CA SER A 59 -14.10 18.25 4.87
C SER A 59 -14.09 19.08 3.57
N GLU A 60 -15.04 20.01 3.41
CA GLU A 60 -15.13 20.91 2.25
C GLU A 60 -13.95 21.91 2.22
N VAL A 61 -13.63 22.54 3.35
CA VAL A 61 -12.49 23.48 3.45
C VAL A 61 -11.15 22.74 3.27
N MET A 62 -11.06 21.51 3.76
CA MET A 62 -9.86 20.69 3.65
C MET A 62 -9.70 20.05 2.27
N GLY A 63 -10.79 19.87 1.52
CA GLY A 63 -10.79 19.22 0.20
C GLY A 63 -10.63 17.71 0.28
N VAL A 64 -11.15 17.09 1.35
CA VAL A 64 -11.10 15.63 1.57
C VAL A 64 -12.47 15.12 2.00
N SER A 65 -12.70 13.81 1.93
CA SER A 65 -13.94 13.23 2.44
C SER A 65 -14.00 13.29 3.96
N VAL A 66 -15.22 13.35 4.52
CA VAL A 66 -15.45 13.30 5.97
C VAL A 66 -14.80 12.07 6.61
N ILE A 67 -14.87 10.92 5.94
CA ILE A 67 -14.37 9.67 6.52
C ILE A 67 -12.84 9.63 6.60
N ILE A 68 -12.15 10.16 5.59
CA ILE A 68 -10.70 10.35 5.62
C ILE A 68 -10.34 11.30 6.75
N LEU A 69 -11.06 12.42 6.87
CA LEU A 69 -10.80 13.39 7.93
C LEU A 69 -11.01 12.81 9.34
N LYS A 70 -11.95 11.88 9.49
CA LYS A 70 -12.21 11.15 10.74
C LYS A 70 -11.17 10.06 11.06
N GLY A 71 -10.29 9.68 10.12
CA GLY A 71 -9.25 8.68 10.37
C GLY A 71 -9.06 7.63 9.29
N ALA A 72 -9.93 7.54 8.28
CA ALA A 72 -9.74 6.54 7.22
C ALA A 72 -8.56 6.89 6.31
N TYR A 73 -7.99 5.87 5.68
CA TYR A 73 -6.95 6.00 4.68
C TYR A 73 -7.57 6.23 3.29
N SER A 74 -6.91 7.01 2.46
CA SER A 74 -7.21 7.03 1.02
C SER A 74 -6.59 5.82 0.33
N LYS A 75 -7.15 5.41 -0.81
CA LYS A 75 -6.55 4.36 -1.65
C LYS A 75 -5.11 4.70 -2.07
N LYS A 76 -4.84 5.97 -2.35
CA LYS A 76 -3.51 6.46 -2.70
C LYS A 76 -2.51 6.23 -1.56
N GLU A 77 -2.90 6.53 -0.33
CA GLU A 77 -2.05 6.31 0.86
C GLU A 77 -1.74 4.83 1.07
N ILE A 78 -2.72 3.94 0.88
CA ILE A 78 -2.48 2.49 0.96
C ILE A 78 -1.49 2.02 -0.11
N LEU A 79 -1.61 2.50 -1.35
CA LEU A 79 -0.65 2.18 -2.42
C LEU A 79 0.73 2.76 -2.14
N GLU A 80 0.82 3.94 -1.54
CA GLU A 80 2.09 4.53 -1.11
C GLU A 80 2.74 3.70 0.01
N VAL A 81 1.97 3.12 0.94
CA VAL A 81 2.51 2.18 1.93
C VAL A 81 3.06 0.94 1.25
N LEU A 82 2.30 0.31 0.34
CA LEU A 82 2.77 -0.85 -0.43
C LEU A 82 4.10 -0.56 -1.17
N LYS A 83 4.14 0.54 -1.93
CA LYS A 83 5.34 1.02 -2.62
C LYS A 83 6.52 1.23 -1.67
N ASN A 84 6.28 1.89 -0.53
CA ASN A 84 7.35 2.20 0.42
C ASN A 84 7.86 0.95 1.14
N SER A 85 7.00 -0.03 1.41
CA SER A 85 7.42 -1.34 1.94
C SER A 85 8.33 -2.04 0.94
N TYR A 86 7.93 -2.09 -0.34
CA TYR A 86 8.77 -2.64 -1.42
C TYR A 86 10.16 -1.96 -1.47
N ILE A 87 10.21 -0.63 -1.48
CA ILE A 87 11.48 0.13 -1.50
C ILE A 87 12.33 -0.12 -0.25
N SER A 88 11.69 -0.27 0.91
CA SER A 88 12.41 -0.51 2.16
C SER A 88 13.07 -1.89 2.16
N GLU A 89 12.38 -2.90 1.65
CA GLU A 89 12.86 -4.28 1.57
C GLU A 89 13.90 -4.45 0.45
N SER A 90 13.76 -3.69 -0.66
CA SER A 90 14.73 -3.72 -1.76
C SER A 90 16.11 -3.20 -1.38
N LYS A 91 16.22 -2.45 -0.27
CA LYS A 91 17.49 -1.96 0.27
C LYS A 91 18.16 -2.94 1.21
N LYS A 92 17.47 -4.00 1.64
CA LYS A 92 18.06 -5.05 2.47
C LYS A 92 18.98 -5.91 1.62
N THR A 93 20.17 -6.20 2.13
CA THR A 93 21.20 -7.00 1.44
C THR A 93 21.12 -8.50 1.77
N SER A 94 20.12 -8.94 2.54
CA SER A 94 20.02 -10.34 2.91
C SER A 94 19.86 -11.25 1.69
N LEU A 95 20.67 -12.31 1.68
CA LEU A 95 20.59 -13.42 0.72
C LEU A 95 19.87 -14.65 1.31
N SER A 96 19.38 -14.55 2.54
CA SER A 96 18.61 -15.63 3.17
C SER A 96 17.30 -15.82 2.44
N TYR A 97 17.08 -17.02 1.89
CA TYR A 97 15.82 -17.32 1.20
C TYR A 97 14.63 -17.32 2.17
N SER A 98 14.83 -17.86 3.37
CA SER A 98 13.79 -17.95 4.39
C SER A 98 13.30 -16.58 4.86
N GLU A 99 14.16 -15.55 4.84
CA GLU A 99 13.74 -14.18 5.12
C GLU A 99 13.00 -13.55 3.94
N LYS A 100 13.46 -13.81 2.71
CA LYS A 100 12.91 -13.20 1.48
C LYS A 100 11.46 -13.58 1.21
N ILE A 101 11.08 -14.83 1.45
CA ILE A 101 9.71 -15.32 1.13
C ILE A 101 8.60 -14.64 1.94
N PHE A 102 8.93 -13.95 3.04
CA PHE A 102 7.98 -13.21 3.86
C PHE A 102 7.91 -11.71 3.54
N GLU A 103 8.72 -11.22 2.60
CA GLU A 103 8.77 -9.81 2.23
C GLU A 103 7.61 -9.41 1.29
N ILE A 104 7.09 -8.19 1.46
CA ILE A 104 6.14 -7.60 0.51
C ILE A 104 6.75 -7.56 -0.89
N SER A 105 8.04 -7.23 -1.00
CA SER A 105 8.74 -7.11 -2.28
C SER A 105 8.75 -8.41 -3.07
N PHE A 106 8.95 -9.54 -2.38
CA PHE A 106 8.89 -10.87 -3.00
C PHE A 106 7.49 -11.15 -3.58
N ASN A 107 6.43 -10.90 -2.80
CA ASN A 107 5.06 -11.09 -3.27
C ASN A 107 4.70 -10.16 -4.44
N VAL A 108 5.18 -8.91 -4.42
CA VAL A 108 5.01 -7.96 -5.52
C VAL A 108 5.67 -8.47 -6.79
N ASP A 109 6.92 -8.93 -6.71
CA ASP A 109 7.66 -9.49 -7.85
C ASP A 109 6.92 -10.70 -8.44
N LEU A 110 6.47 -11.62 -7.58
CA LEU A 110 5.70 -12.80 -8.02
C LEU A 110 4.42 -12.43 -8.76
N ILE A 111 3.66 -11.46 -8.25
CA ILE A 111 2.43 -11.00 -8.92
C ILE A 111 2.75 -10.35 -10.26
N CYS A 112 3.85 -9.60 -10.36
CA CYS A 112 4.29 -9.00 -11.62
C CYS A 112 4.72 -10.06 -12.64
N ILE A 113 5.45 -11.09 -12.21
CA ILE A 113 5.81 -12.24 -13.05
C ILE A 113 4.56 -12.98 -13.52
N ALA A 114 3.64 -13.30 -12.61
CA ALA A 114 2.39 -13.99 -12.93
C ALA A 114 1.50 -13.23 -13.93
N LYS A 115 1.67 -11.91 -14.02
CA LYS A 115 0.99 -11.02 -14.98
C LYS A 115 1.78 -10.80 -16.27
N GLY A 116 2.94 -11.44 -16.43
CA GLY A 116 3.83 -11.26 -17.58
C GLY A 116 4.46 -9.87 -17.68
N LEU A 117 4.50 -9.10 -16.58
CA LEU A 117 5.09 -7.75 -16.56
C LEU A 117 6.61 -7.78 -16.46
N ILE A 118 7.15 -8.87 -15.90
CA ILE A 118 8.58 -9.08 -15.64
C ILE A 118 8.93 -10.51 -16.02
N PRO A 119 10.12 -10.77 -16.59
CA PRO A 119 10.60 -12.13 -16.83
C PRO A 119 10.77 -12.94 -15.54
N TYR A 120 10.53 -14.25 -15.60
CA TYR A 120 10.65 -15.15 -14.45
C TYR A 120 12.10 -15.48 -14.08
N ASP A 121 13.02 -15.35 -15.03
CA ASP A 121 14.43 -15.78 -14.97
C ASP A 121 15.41 -14.64 -14.62
N GLU A 122 14.91 -13.50 -14.15
CA GLU A 122 15.75 -12.40 -13.69
C GLU A 122 16.60 -12.84 -12.47
N PRO A 123 17.95 -12.78 -12.53
CA PRO A 123 18.87 -13.33 -11.52
C PRO A 123 19.06 -12.39 -10.33
N LYS A 124 17.96 -11.89 -9.77
CA LYS A 124 17.93 -11.02 -8.59
C LYS A 124 16.54 -11.02 -7.94
N PHE A 125 16.42 -10.29 -6.84
CA PHE A 125 15.14 -9.87 -6.25
C PHE A 125 14.89 -8.39 -6.47
N ASN A 126 13.67 -7.96 -6.16
CA ASN A 126 13.20 -6.59 -6.30
C ASN A 126 13.32 -6.17 -7.76
N LEU A 127 12.52 -6.83 -8.58
CA LEU A 127 12.68 -6.85 -10.03
C LEU A 127 12.19 -5.56 -10.71
N LEU A 128 11.30 -4.81 -10.06
CA LEU A 128 10.80 -3.54 -10.59
C LEU A 128 11.93 -2.53 -10.82
N SER A 129 11.88 -1.88 -11.97
CA SER A 129 12.74 -0.75 -12.31
C SER A 129 12.39 0.50 -11.50
N GLU A 130 13.33 1.45 -11.40
CA GLU A 130 13.06 2.75 -10.76
C GLU A 130 11.89 3.50 -11.41
N LYS A 131 11.69 3.33 -12.73
CA LYS A 131 10.57 3.93 -13.46
C LYS A 131 9.24 3.38 -12.97
N GLU A 132 9.13 2.07 -12.79
CA GLU A 132 7.90 1.43 -12.29
C GLU A 132 7.66 1.78 -10.82
N ILE A 133 8.70 1.68 -9.98
CA ILE A 133 8.63 2.01 -8.56
C ILE A 133 8.11 3.43 -8.34
N ASN A 134 8.57 4.40 -9.14
CA ASN A 134 8.19 5.79 -9.01
C ASN A 134 6.88 6.16 -9.73
N ASN A 135 6.28 5.26 -10.50
CA ASN A 135 5.03 5.48 -11.20
C ASN A 135 3.82 5.01 -10.37
N ILE A 136 3.08 5.94 -9.76
CA ILE A 136 1.89 5.59 -8.97
C ILE A 136 0.78 4.91 -9.80
N ASP A 137 0.70 5.20 -11.10
CA ASP A 137 -0.30 4.58 -11.97
C ASP A 137 0.00 3.10 -12.21
N PHE A 138 1.29 2.71 -12.27
CA PHE A 138 1.69 1.30 -12.29
C PHE A 138 1.16 0.56 -11.06
N TRP A 139 1.34 1.12 -9.87
CA TRP A 139 0.84 0.51 -8.62
C TRP A 139 -0.69 0.42 -8.61
N LYS A 140 -1.36 1.47 -9.08
CA LYS A 140 -2.82 1.52 -9.13
C LYS A 140 -3.38 0.48 -10.10
N GLU A 141 -2.82 0.38 -11.29
CA GLU A 141 -3.26 -0.55 -12.33
C GLU A 141 -3.04 -2.00 -11.88
N ASN A 142 -1.84 -2.31 -11.40
CA ASN A 142 -1.44 -3.68 -11.12
C ASN A 142 -1.85 -4.19 -9.72
N PHE A 143 -2.06 -3.31 -8.74
CA PHE A 143 -2.34 -3.71 -7.36
C PHE A 143 -3.68 -3.22 -6.82
N SER A 144 -4.59 -2.71 -7.65
CA SER A 144 -5.94 -2.33 -7.20
C SER A 144 -6.77 -3.48 -6.61
N PHE A 145 -6.41 -4.75 -6.88
CA PHE A 145 -7.07 -5.91 -6.30
C PHE A 145 -6.98 -5.94 -4.77
N ILE A 146 -5.96 -5.32 -4.16
CA ILE A 146 -5.79 -5.29 -2.69
C ILE A 146 -7.01 -4.68 -2.00
N PHE A 147 -7.70 -3.74 -2.65
CA PHE A 147 -8.91 -3.11 -2.12
C PHE A 147 -10.14 -4.02 -2.07
N LYS A 148 -10.04 -5.25 -2.60
CA LYS A 148 -11.06 -6.30 -2.45
C LYS A 148 -10.88 -7.06 -1.14
N SER A 149 -9.68 -7.04 -0.52
CA SER A 149 -9.45 -7.62 0.81
C SER A 149 -10.29 -6.91 1.87
N VAL A 150 -10.87 -7.67 2.80
CA VAL A 150 -11.73 -7.12 3.86
C VAL A 150 -10.97 -6.14 4.74
N ALA A 151 -9.75 -6.48 5.14
CA ALA A 151 -8.91 -5.64 6.00
C ALA A 151 -8.58 -4.31 5.32
N VAL A 152 -8.07 -4.36 4.09
CA VAL A 152 -7.75 -3.15 3.30
C VAL A 152 -9.01 -2.33 3.00
N LYS A 153 -10.13 -2.98 2.70
CA LYS A 153 -11.41 -2.30 2.51
C LYS A 153 -11.83 -1.54 3.76
N TRP A 154 -11.65 -2.10 4.95
CA TRP A 154 -11.95 -1.40 6.20
C TRP A 154 -11.05 -0.18 6.41
N LEU A 155 -9.75 -0.27 6.12
CA LEU A 155 -8.82 0.86 6.23
C LEU A 155 -9.28 2.08 5.41
N VAL A 156 -9.90 1.86 4.25
CA VAL A 156 -10.36 2.94 3.36
C VAL A 156 -11.82 3.34 3.51
N THR A 157 -12.61 2.58 4.27
CA THR A 157 -14.06 2.80 4.45
C THR A 157 -14.47 3.04 5.90
N LYS A 158 -13.56 2.97 6.85
CA LYS A 158 -13.83 3.19 8.27
C LYS A 158 -12.70 4.00 8.90
N PRO A 159 -13.01 4.95 9.80
CA PRO A 159 -11.99 5.57 10.62
C PRO A 159 -11.48 4.52 11.61
N LEU A 160 -10.24 4.10 11.45
CA LEU A 160 -9.61 3.06 12.25
C LEU A 160 -8.32 3.61 12.85
N ASP A 161 -8.03 3.18 14.07
CA ASP A 161 -6.76 3.44 14.72
C ASP A 161 -5.80 2.30 14.34
N ALA A 162 -5.37 2.31 13.08
CA ALA A 162 -4.46 1.30 12.54
C ALA A 162 -3.02 1.83 12.56
N THR A 163 -2.13 1.04 13.15
CA THR A 163 -0.68 1.27 13.11
C THR A 163 -0.12 1.03 11.71
N LYS A 164 1.16 1.36 11.49
CA LYS A 164 1.80 1.09 10.20
C LYS A 164 1.90 -0.41 9.96
N GLU A 165 2.21 -1.17 11.01
CA GLU A 165 2.28 -2.62 11.03
C GLU A 165 0.93 -3.24 10.63
N ASP A 166 -0.19 -2.77 11.20
CA ASP A 166 -1.53 -3.26 10.84
C ASP A 166 -1.84 -3.09 9.33
N ILE A 167 -1.36 -2.00 8.72
CA ILE A 167 -1.55 -1.75 7.28
C ILE A 167 -0.70 -2.71 6.46
N VAL A 168 0.56 -2.93 6.87
CA VAL A 168 1.48 -3.86 6.21
C VAL A 168 0.95 -5.30 6.27
N ASP A 169 0.44 -5.73 7.42
CA ASP A 169 -0.17 -7.05 7.57
C ASP A 169 -1.41 -7.21 6.67
N ALA A 170 -2.29 -6.21 6.64
CA ALA A 170 -3.45 -6.22 5.75
C ALA A 170 -3.08 -6.25 4.26
N LEU A 171 -1.95 -5.64 3.88
CA LEU A 171 -1.40 -5.71 2.53
C LEU A 171 -0.85 -7.11 2.23
N ASN A 172 -0.05 -7.69 3.13
CA ASN A 172 0.48 -9.04 2.98
C ASN A 172 -0.64 -10.07 2.81
N ASP A 173 -1.68 -10.01 3.64
CA ASP A 173 -2.86 -10.88 3.49
C ASP A 173 -3.51 -10.73 2.11
N ALA A 174 -3.63 -9.50 1.62
CA ALA A 174 -4.22 -9.22 0.31
C ALA A 174 -3.38 -9.74 -0.85
N LEU A 175 -2.05 -9.61 -0.76
CA LEU A 175 -1.10 -10.12 -1.76
C LEU A 175 -1.10 -11.65 -1.78
N SER A 176 -0.97 -12.28 -0.61
CA SER A 176 -1.00 -13.74 -0.46
C SER A 176 -2.31 -14.33 -0.98
N ALA A 177 -3.44 -13.71 -0.68
CA ALA A 177 -4.74 -14.15 -1.20
C ALA A 177 -4.86 -14.02 -2.73
N GLU A 178 -4.14 -13.09 -3.36
CA GLU A 178 -4.09 -12.98 -4.82
C GLU A 178 -3.15 -14.01 -5.43
N LEU A 179 -1.96 -14.22 -4.85
CA LEU A 179 -1.03 -15.28 -5.27
C LEU A 179 -1.70 -16.65 -5.26
N LEU A 180 -2.43 -16.99 -4.20
CA LEU A 180 -3.20 -18.25 -4.13
C LEU A 180 -4.23 -18.41 -5.26
N LYS A 181 -4.76 -17.32 -5.82
CA LYS A 181 -5.64 -17.38 -6.99
C LYS A 181 -4.84 -17.59 -8.26
N LEU A 182 -3.72 -16.88 -8.42
CA LEU A 182 -2.85 -16.96 -9.59
C LEU A 182 -2.20 -18.35 -9.71
N GLU A 183 -1.80 -18.97 -8.60
CA GLU A 183 -1.30 -20.35 -8.55
C GLU A 183 -2.33 -21.40 -8.97
N ARG A 184 -3.62 -21.04 -8.94
CA ARG A 184 -4.73 -21.90 -9.37
C ARG A 184 -5.26 -21.50 -10.74
N ASP A 185 -4.73 -20.45 -11.34
CA ASP A 185 -5.16 -19.92 -12.62
C ASP A 185 -4.43 -20.64 -13.75
N ASP A 186 -5.13 -21.59 -14.36
CA ASP A 186 -4.68 -22.38 -15.50
C ASP A 186 -5.02 -21.72 -16.85
N ARG A 187 -5.65 -20.53 -16.83
CA ARG A 187 -6.01 -19.83 -18.05
C ARG A 187 -4.74 -19.35 -18.74
N THR A 188 -4.56 -19.80 -19.98
CA THR A 188 -3.63 -19.19 -20.92
C THR A 188 -4.31 -17.96 -21.53
N GLN A 189 -3.65 -16.80 -21.53
CA GLN A 189 -4.26 -15.59 -22.08
C GLN A 189 -4.28 -15.70 -23.61
N LYS A 190 -5.46 -15.51 -24.22
CA LYS A 190 -5.64 -15.48 -25.67
C LYS A 190 -6.47 -14.25 -26.03
N ASP A 191 -5.79 -13.18 -26.43
CA ASP A 191 -6.40 -12.05 -27.13
C ASP A 191 -5.44 -11.59 -28.24
N GLY A 192 -5.55 -12.24 -29.40
CA GLY A 192 -5.02 -11.74 -30.67
C GLY A 192 -3.53 -11.90 -30.98
N GLU A 193 -2.60 -11.88 -30.01
CA GLU A 193 -1.15 -11.97 -30.29
C GLU A 193 -0.40 -12.79 -29.22
N GLU A 194 0.37 -13.78 -29.70
CA GLU A 194 1.31 -14.72 -29.04
C GLU A 194 0.95 -15.38 -27.69
N TRP A 195 1.59 -16.53 -27.44
CA TRP A 195 1.31 -17.39 -26.29
C TRP A 195 1.70 -16.71 -24.97
N ILE A 196 0.73 -16.43 -24.10
CA ILE A 196 0.99 -16.10 -22.69
C ILE A 196 0.77 -17.39 -21.88
N GLU A 197 1.85 -17.87 -21.28
CA GLU A 197 1.81 -18.97 -20.31
C GLU A 197 0.88 -18.61 -19.14
N SER A 198 0.21 -19.62 -18.56
CA SER A 198 -0.71 -19.37 -17.46
C SER A 198 0.03 -18.69 -16.28
N PRO A 199 -0.65 -17.86 -15.47
CA PRO A 199 -0.04 -17.26 -14.28
C PRO A 199 0.60 -18.32 -13.37
N LYS A 200 -0.05 -19.47 -13.22
CA LYS A 200 0.48 -20.63 -12.50
C LYS A 200 1.80 -21.13 -13.06
N GLU A 201 1.90 -21.26 -14.39
CA GLU A 201 3.10 -21.79 -15.03
C GLU A 201 4.27 -20.81 -14.93
N LEU A 202 4.02 -19.50 -15.02
CA LEU A 202 5.03 -18.47 -14.78
C LEU A 202 5.54 -18.48 -13.34
N LEU A 203 4.65 -18.63 -12.36
CA LEU A 203 5.03 -18.76 -10.95
C LEU A 203 5.84 -20.03 -10.70
N LYS A 204 5.43 -21.15 -11.30
CA LYS A 204 6.19 -22.42 -11.22
C LYS A 204 7.59 -22.25 -11.78
N LYS A 205 7.72 -21.67 -12.98
CA LYS A 205 9.04 -21.41 -13.58
C LYS A 205 9.91 -20.49 -12.72
N ARG A 206 9.33 -19.47 -12.09
CA ARG A 206 10.07 -18.61 -11.14
C ARG A 206 10.56 -19.43 -9.94
N GLN A 207 9.72 -20.30 -9.39
CA GLN A 207 10.11 -21.13 -8.26
C GLN A 207 11.20 -22.13 -8.64
N ASP A 208 11.09 -22.77 -9.81
CA ASP A 208 12.10 -23.70 -10.34
C ASP A 208 13.43 -22.96 -10.54
N PHE A 209 13.39 -21.77 -11.17
CA PHE A 209 14.55 -20.89 -11.30
C PHE A 209 15.17 -20.54 -9.93
N ILE A 210 14.38 -20.14 -8.93
CA ILE A 210 14.90 -19.85 -7.60
C ILE A 210 15.55 -21.09 -6.98
N ASN A 211 14.92 -22.27 -7.07
CA ASN A 211 15.43 -23.52 -6.50
C ASN A 211 16.78 -23.92 -7.09
N GLU A 212 17.00 -23.68 -8.39
CA GLU A 212 18.28 -23.88 -9.04
C GLU A 212 19.39 -22.98 -8.46
N HIS A 213 19.05 -21.92 -7.73
CA HIS A 213 20.01 -20.97 -7.15
C HIS A 213 20.03 -20.97 -5.61
N ILE A 214 19.30 -21.89 -4.96
CA ILE A 214 19.35 -22.08 -3.49
C ILE A 214 20.50 -23.01 -3.13
N PHE A 215 21.39 -22.56 -2.26
CA PHE A 215 22.50 -23.33 -1.71
C PHE A 215 22.37 -23.42 -0.19
N VAL A 216 23.03 -24.41 0.39
CA VAL A 216 23.09 -24.61 1.83
C VAL A 216 24.51 -24.35 2.28
N ASP A 217 24.69 -23.51 3.30
CA ASP A 217 26.01 -23.23 3.88
C ASP A 217 26.47 -24.33 4.84
N GLU A 218 27.65 -24.14 5.45
CA GLU A 218 28.24 -25.12 6.38
C GLU A 218 27.37 -25.34 7.64
N ASP A 219 26.54 -24.38 7.99
CA ASP A 219 25.65 -24.41 9.17
C ASP A 219 24.26 -24.99 8.84
N GLY A 220 23.99 -25.30 7.57
CA GLY A 220 22.71 -25.85 7.12
C GLY A 220 21.68 -24.79 6.73
N GLU A 221 22.05 -23.51 6.67
CA GLU A 221 21.15 -22.42 6.31
C GLU A 221 21.05 -22.22 4.80
N ALA A 222 19.82 -22.02 4.31
CA ALA A 222 19.54 -21.85 2.89
C ALA A 222 19.76 -20.39 2.45
N PHE A 223 20.68 -20.18 1.52
CA PHE A 223 20.98 -18.88 0.93
C PHE A 223 20.89 -18.92 -0.59
N LEU A 224 20.77 -17.75 -1.22
CA LEU A 224 20.68 -17.62 -2.67
C LEU A 224 21.98 -17.09 -3.29
N ASP A 225 22.39 -17.73 -4.37
CA ASP A 225 23.51 -17.29 -5.19
C ASP A 225 23.16 -17.36 -6.68
N PHE A 226 22.69 -16.24 -7.23
CA PHE A 226 22.32 -16.16 -8.65
C PHE A 226 23.51 -16.25 -9.62
N SER A 227 24.75 -16.34 -9.13
CA SER A 227 25.94 -16.58 -9.96
C SER A 227 26.24 -18.07 -10.20
N LYS A 228 25.51 -18.97 -9.53
CA LYS A 228 25.70 -20.41 -9.60
C LYS A 228 24.37 -21.12 -9.84
N THR A 229 24.40 -22.26 -10.52
CA THR A 229 23.23 -23.12 -10.70
C THR A 229 23.49 -24.50 -10.10
N ASN A 230 22.51 -25.04 -9.39
CA ASN A 230 22.45 -26.44 -8.99
C ASN A 230 22.08 -27.26 -10.24
N ASN A 231 23.02 -28.11 -10.67
CA ASN A 231 22.78 -29.10 -11.73
C ASN A 231 22.23 -30.40 -11.15
#